data_AF-A0A351CF53-F1
#
_entry.id   AF-A0A351CF53-F1
#
_cell.length_a   1.000
_cell.length_b   1.000
_cell.length_c   1.000
_cell.angle_alpha   90.00
_cell.angle_beta   90.00
_cell.angle_gamma   90.00
#
_symmetry.space_group_name_H-M   'P 1'
#
loop_
_entity.id
_entity.type
_entity.pdbx_description
1 polymer ?
#
loop_
_entity_poly.entity_id
_entity_poly.type
_entity_poly.pdbx_seq_one_letter_code
_entity_poly.pdbx_strand_id
1 'polypeptide(L)'
;MAAHLVGKEEPFMRGCHGEMFTAPTSAMTDWAKKAEKVVVIDGCFMKCHGRVMINIIGKENMIQFDALRIYNKGNKYTDIMIYDEVSEEERKQIAQQVADKVLSELST
;
A
#
# COMPACT_ATOMS: atom_id res chain seq x y z
N MET A 1 -0.99 -0.69 -7.92
CA MET A 1 -1.62 -1.92 -8.47
C MET A 1 -1.97 -2.91 -7.35
N ALA A 2 -1.03 -3.30 -6.49
CA ALA A 2 -1.29 -4.24 -5.39
C ALA A 2 -2.49 -3.86 -4.50
N ALA A 3 -2.56 -2.61 -4.02
CA ALA A 3 -3.69 -2.13 -3.21
C ALA A 3 -5.07 -2.22 -3.93
N HIS A 4 -5.09 -2.20 -5.27
CA HIS A 4 -6.32 -2.41 -6.03
C HIS A 4 -6.72 -3.89 -6.07
N LEU A 5 -5.76 -4.80 -6.12
CA LEU A 5 -6.04 -6.24 -6.05
C LEU A 5 -6.52 -6.63 -4.65
N VAL A 6 -5.83 -6.16 -3.60
CA VAL A 6 -6.26 -6.40 -2.20
C VAL A 6 -7.68 -5.88 -1.96
N GLY A 7 -7.99 -4.66 -2.40
CA GLY A 7 -9.32 -4.07 -2.24
C GLY A 7 -10.43 -4.67 -3.12
N LYS A 8 -10.18 -5.77 -3.85
CA LYS A 8 -11.24 -6.59 -4.49
C LYS A 8 -11.70 -7.73 -3.60
N GLU A 9 -10.93 -8.07 -2.57
CA GLU A 9 -11.22 -9.17 -1.66
C GLU A 9 -11.91 -8.62 -0.41
N GLU A 10 -12.99 -9.27 0.03
CA GLU A 10 -13.64 -8.94 1.30
C GLU A 10 -12.73 -9.28 2.48
N PRO A 11 -12.66 -8.46 3.55
CA PRO A 11 -13.42 -7.24 3.82
C PRO A 11 -12.70 -5.94 3.40
N PHE A 12 -11.75 -5.99 2.48
CA PHE A 12 -10.85 -4.89 2.17
C PHE A 12 -11.45 -3.90 1.17
N MET A 13 -11.13 -2.63 1.37
CA MET A 13 -11.49 -1.54 0.47
C MET A 13 -10.28 -0.64 0.23
N ARG A 14 -10.20 -0.03 -0.96
CA ARG A 14 -9.06 0.82 -1.35
C ARG A 14 -9.37 2.30 -1.17
N GLY A 15 -8.50 2.99 -0.43
CA GLY A 15 -8.52 4.45 -0.30
C GLY A 15 -7.63 5.20 -1.29
N CYS A 16 -7.99 6.45 -1.59
CA CYS A 16 -7.14 7.38 -2.34
C CYS A 16 -6.10 8.01 -1.41
N HIS A 17 -4.83 7.74 -1.68
CA HIS A 17 -3.74 8.21 -0.83
C HIS A 17 -3.57 9.73 -0.82
N GLY A 18 -3.63 10.36 -2.00
CA GLY A 18 -3.53 11.81 -2.11
C GLY A 18 -4.67 12.51 -1.36
N GLU A 19 -5.89 11.99 -1.48
CA GLU A 19 -7.04 12.54 -0.77
C GLU A 19 -6.87 12.47 0.75
N MET A 20 -6.43 11.32 1.27
CA MET A 20 -6.16 11.15 2.71
C MET A 20 -5.11 12.14 3.22
N PHE A 21 -4.12 12.49 2.39
CA PHE A 21 -3.02 13.37 2.76
C PHE A 21 -3.38 14.85 2.72
N THR A 22 -4.15 15.25 1.71
CA THR A 22 -4.33 16.67 1.40
C THR A 22 -5.74 17.17 1.69
N ALA A 23 -6.71 16.28 1.93
CA ALA A 23 -8.10 16.63 2.21
C ALA A 23 -8.53 16.03 3.57
N PRO A 24 -8.12 16.64 4.70
CA PRO A 24 -8.31 16.06 6.03
C PRO A 24 -9.77 15.91 6.47
N THR A 25 -10.69 16.59 5.79
CA THR A 25 -12.14 16.60 6.01
C THR A 25 -12.91 15.89 4.90
N SER A 26 -12.23 15.15 4.03
CA SER A 26 -12.92 14.39 2.98
C SER A 26 -13.60 13.16 3.55
N ALA A 27 -14.63 12.67 2.86
CA ALA A 27 -15.32 11.44 3.24
C ALA A 27 -14.36 10.24 3.30
N MET A 28 -13.36 10.18 2.41
CA MET A 28 -12.33 9.15 2.42
C MET A 28 -11.46 9.20 3.67
N THR A 29 -11.01 10.40 4.06
CA THR A 29 -10.19 10.57 5.26
C THR A 29 -10.96 10.21 6.52
N ASP A 30 -12.22 10.66 6.61
CA ASP A 30 -13.10 10.31 7.73
C ASP A 30 -13.39 8.82 7.79
N TRP A 31 -13.58 8.17 6.64
CA TRP A 31 -13.76 6.73 6.54
C TRP A 31 -12.51 5.98 7.01
N ALA A 32 -11.32 6.37 6.54
CA ALA A 32 -10.06 5.74 6.95
C ALA A 32 -9.77 5.89 8.45
N LYS A 33 -10.09 7.06 9.05
CA LYS A 33 -9.96 7.30 10.49
C LYS A 33 -10.92 6.46 11.34
N LYS A 34 -12.06 6.04 10.78
CA LYS A 34 -13.08 5.22 11.45
C LYS A 34 -12.87 3.72 11.22
N ALA A 35 -11.99 3.33 10.30
CA ALA A 35 -11.66 1.93 10.08
C ALA A 35 -10.92 1.35 11.28
N GLU A 36 -11.24 0.10 11.66
CA GLU A 36 -10.56 -0.60 12.76
C GLU A 36 -9.07 -0.78 12.46
N LYS A 37 -8.75 -1.10 11.19
CA LYS A 37 -7.39 -1.22 10.68
C LYS A 37 -7.28 -0.59 9.31
N VAL A 38 -6.13 0.05 9.05
CA VAL A 38 -5.74 0.55 7.73
C VAL A 38 -4.44 -0.12 7.33
N VAL A 39 -4.49 -0.81 6.19
CA VAL A 39 -3.31 -1.46 5.58
C VAL A 39 -2.62 -0.45 4.67
N VAL A 40 -1.36 -0.15 4.95
CA VAL A 40 -0.51 0.72 4.13
C VAL A 40 0.55 -0.14 3.44
N ILE A 41 0.46 -0.24 2.12
CA ILE A 41 1.44 -0.98 1.29
C ILE A 41 2.52 0.00 0.82
N ASP A 42 3.68 -0.05 1.45
CA ASP A 42 4.83 0.81 1.16
C ASP A 42 5.80 0.14 0.18
N GLY A 43 5.97 0.76 -1.00
CA GLY A 43 6.88 0.31 -2.06
C GLY A 43 8.05 1.27 -2.29
N CYS A 44 8.63 1.83 -1.23
CA CYS A 44 9.81 2.69 -1.35
C CYS A 44 10.62 2.59 -0.05
N PHE A 45 11.94 2.65 -0.17
CA PHE A 45 12.85 2.56 0.98
C PHE A 45 12.60 3.68 2.00
N MET A 46 12.11 4.84 1.55
CA MET A 46 11.76 5.98 2.40
C MET A 46 10.57 5.67 3.32
N LYS A 47 9.69 4.75 2.93
CA LYS A 47 8.42 4.45 3.62
C LYS A 47 7.60 5.72 3.90
N CYS A 48 7.64 6.66 2.96
CA CYS A 48 7.06 7.99 3.13
C CYS A 48 5.55 7.91 3.36
N HIS A 49 4.86 6.95 2.72
CA HIS A 49 3.42 6.78 2.88
C HIS A 49 3.07 6.37 4.31
N GLY A 50 3.70 5.31 4.84
CA GLY A 50 3.49 4.90 6.23
C GLY A 50 3.85 5.98 7.26
N ARG A 51 4.91 6.77 7.03
CA ARG A 51 5.29 7.89 7.91
C ARG A 51 4.27 9.02 7.96
N VAL A 52 3.54 9.27 6.87
CA VAL A 52 2.49 10.28 6.86
C VAL A 52 1.19 9.68 7.40
N MET A 53 0.81 8.48 6.94
CA MET A 53 -0.42 7.79 7.35
C MET A 53 -0.50 7.54 8.86
N ILE A 54 0.61 7.23 9.53
CA ILE A 54 0.64 7.05 10.98
C ILE A 54 0.13 8.27 11.76
N ASN A 55 0.34 9.49 11.23
CA ASN A 55 -0.14 10.73 11.85
C ASN A 55 -1.61 11.02 11.54
N ILE A 56 -2.17 10.35 10.53
CA ILE A 56 -3.57 10.54 10.10
C ILE A 56 -4.48 9.54 10.81
N ILE A 57 -4.05 8.28 10.92
CA ILE A 57 -4.90 7.17 11.41
C ILE A 57 -4.45 6.57 12.75
N GLY A 58 -3.28 6.95 13.26
CA GLY A 58 -2.72 6.42 14.50
C GLY A 58 -1.86 5.16 14.28
N LYS A 59 -0.89 4.91 15.17
CA LYS A 59 0.03 3.78 15.03
C LYS A 59 -0.66 2.45 15.28
N GLU A 60 -1.56 2.42 16.24
CA GLU A 60 -2.34 1.28 16.70
C GLU A 60 -3.33 0.78 15.64
N ASN A 61 -3.80 1.66 14.75
CA ASN A 61 -4.73 1.32 13.69
C ASN A 61 -4.02 1.02 12.36
N MET A 62 -2.71 1.21 12.28
CA MET A 62 -1.94 1.02 11.05
C MET A 62 -1.27 -0.35 10.99
N ILE A 63 -1.51 -1.09 9.92
CA ILE A 63 -0.70 -2.24 9.53
C ILE A 63 0.15 -1.79 8.34
N GLN A 64 1.44 -1.60 8.57
CA GLN A 64 2.37 -1.21 7.51
C GLN A 64 3.02 -2.43 6.90
N PHE A 65 2.91 -2.55 5.58
CA PHE A 65 3.44 -3.66 4.81
C PHE A 65 4.57 -3.18 3.88
N ASP A 66 5.74 -3.78 4.01
CA ASP A 66 6.96 -3.42 3.26
C ASP A 66 7.03 -4.20 1.93
N ALA A 67 6.38 -3.66 0.90
CA ALA A 67 6.34 -4.27 -0.43
C ALA A 67 7.72 -4.24 -1.12
N LEU A 68 8.60 -3.30 -0.76
CA LEU A 68 9.94 -3.21 -1.35
C LEU A 68 10.70 -4.54 -1.25
N ARG A 69 10.60 -5.22 -0.11
CA ARG A 69 11.25 -6.52 0.12
C ARG A 69 10.78 -7.63 -0.80
N ILE A 70 9.58 -7.51 -1.36
CA ILE A 70 8.98 -8.54 -2.21
C ILE A 70 9.47 -8.42 -3.64
N TYR A 71 9.41 -7.21 -4.20
CA TYR A 71 9.72 -7.01 -5.61
C TYR A 71 11.20 -6.69 -5.84
N ASN A 72 11.91 -6.12 -4.87
CA ASN A 72 13.33 -5.77 -4.99
C ASN A 72 14.30 -6.95 -4.76
N LYS A 73 13.89 -8.18 -5.07
CA LYS A 73 14.78 -9.34 -5.01
C LYS A 73 15.91 -9.13 -6.02
N GLY A 74 17.14 -8.93 -5.52
CA GLY A 74 18.33 -8.68 -6.34
C GLY A 74 18.65 -7.21 -6.59
N ASN A 75 18.13 -6.27 -5.79
CA ASN A 75 18.39 -4.82 -5.92
C ASN A 75 17.97 -4.21 -7.28
N LYS A 76 17.03 -4.85 -7.99
CA LYS A 76 16.58 -4.41 -9.31
C LYS A 76 15.76 -3.12 -9.28
N TYR A 77 15.16 -2.74 -8.15
CA TYR A 77 14.12 -1.69 -8.08
C TYR A 77 14.26 -0.74 -6.88
N THR A 78 15.42 -0.66 -6.23
CA THR A 78 15.60 0.15 -5.00
C THR A 78 15.18 1.60 -5.19
N ASP A 79 15.53 2.17 -6.35
CA ASP A 79 15.41 3.61 -6.64
C ASP A 79 14.88 3.89 -8.05
N ILE A 80 14.39 2.86 -8.75
CA ILE A 80 13.88 2.99 -10.12
C ILE A 80 12.50 3.64 -10.08
N MET A 81 12.47 4.93 -10.39
CA MET A 81 11.25 5.71 -10.64
C MET A 81 10.89 5.74 -12.14
N ILE A 82 11.64 5.01 -12.98
CA ILE A 82 11.50 5.02 -14.44
C ILE A 82 10.44 4.00 -14.85
N TYR A 83 9.25 4.51 -15.16
CA TYR A 83 8.06 3.71 -15.51
C TYR A 83 8.30 2.76 -16.70
N ASP A 84 9.17 3.14 -17.63
CA ASP A 84 9.41 2.41 -18.89
C ASP A 84 10.44 1.29 -18.78
N GLU A 85 11.20 1.19 -17.68
CA GLU A 85 12.19 0.12 -17.47
C GLU A 85 11.57 -1.20 -17.01
N VAL A 86 10.32 -1.15 -16.52
CA VAL A 86 9.59 -2.32 -16.05
C VAL A 86 8.37 -2.52 -16.94
N SER A 87 8.37 -3.63 -17.68
CA SER A 87 7.24 -3.97 -18.56
C SER A 87 5.93 -4.04 -17.78
N GLU A 88 4.80 -3.76 -18.45
CA GLU A 88 3.48 -3.83 -17.81
C GLU A 88 3.19 -5.20 -17.19
N GLU A 89 3.57 -6.27 -17.89
CA GLU A 89 3.40 -7.64 -17.39
C GLU A 89 4.22 -7.89 -16.13
N GLU A 90 5.48 -7.44 -16.08
CA GLU A 90 6.28 -7.54 -14.87
C GLU A 90 5.67 -6.72 -13.71
N ARG A 91 5.14 -5.52 -13.98
CA ARG A 91 4.42 -4.72 -12.96
C ARG A 91 3.17 -5.41 -12.44
N LYS A 92 2.38 -6.06 -13.31
CA LYS A 92 1.20 -6.85 -12.92
C LYS A 92 1.59 -8.04 -12.04
N GLN A 93 2.60 -8.79 -12.45
CA GLN A 93 3.10 -9.95 -11.71
C GLN A 93 3.62 -9.55 -10.33
N ILE A 94 4.41 -8.49 -10.24
CA ILE A 94 4.89 -7.93 -8.96
C ILE A 94 3.71 -7.50 -8.09
N ALA A 95 2.73 -6.80 -8.67
CA ALA A 95 1.56 -6.37 -7.93
C ALA A 95 0.74 -7.53 -7.36
N GLN A 96 0.61 -8.63 -8.11
CA GLN A 96 -0.06 -9.84 -7.66
C GLN A 96 0.71 -10.49 -6.51
N GLN A 97 2.04 -10.65 -6.63
CA GLN A 97 2.87 -11.20 -5.56
C GLN A 97 2.77 -10.40 -4.25
N VAL A 98 2.74 -9.07 -4.34
CA VAL A 98 2.54 -8.21 -3.17
C VAL A 98 1.13 -8.40 -2.59
N ALA A 99 0.09 -8.45 -3.43
CA ALA A 99 -1.29 -8.64 -2.98
C ALA A 99 -1.48 -10.00 -2.28
N ASP A 100 -1.00 -11.10 -2.88
CA ASP A 100 -1.09 -12.45 -2.33
C ASP A 100 -0.42 -12.53 -0.96
N LYS A 101 0.75 -11.90 -0.82
CA LYS A 101 1.49 -11.89 0.44
C LYS A 101 0.76 -11.07 1.51
N VAL A 102 0.20 -9.91 1.17
CA VAL A 102 -0.61 -9.09 2.07
C VAL A 102 -1.82 -9.88 2.56
N LEU A 103 -2.58 -10.48 1.65
CA LEU A 103 -3.78 -11.26 1.99
C LEU A 103 -3.43 -12.46 2.88
N SER A 104 -2.37 -13.20 2.54
CA SER A 104 -1.90 -14.33 3.35
C SER A 104 -1.52 -13.93 4.79
N GLU A 105 -0.93 -12.75 5.01
CA GLU A 105 -0.57 -12.30 6.36
C GLU A 105 -1.76 -11.77 7.15
N LEU A 106 -2.81 -11.31 6.48
CA LEU A 106 -4.02 -10.75 7.11
C LEU A 106 -5.12 -11.79 7.33
N SER A 107 -5.07 -12.94 6.67
CA SER A 107 -6.00 -14.07 6.90
C SER A 107 -5.64 -14.93 8.12
N THR A 108 -4.66 -14.52 8.93
CA THR A 108 -4.18 -15.25 10.12
C THR A 108 -4.58 -14.51 11.39
#